data_AF-A0A966CDA0-F1
#
_entry.id   AF-A0A966CDA0-F1
#
_cell.length_a   1.000
_cell.length_b   1.000
_cell.length_c   1.000
_cell.angle_alpha   90.00
_cell.angle_beta   90.00
_cell.angle_gamma   90.00
#
_symmetry.space_group_name_H-M   'P 1'
#
loop_
_entity.id
_entity.type
_entity.pdbx_description
1 polymer ?
#
loop_
_entity_poly.entity_id
_entity_poly.type
_entity_poly.pdbx_seq_one_letter_code
_entity_poly.pdbx_strand_id
1 'polypeptide(L)'
;MLGKFQKSELRIEVKATETTFRDYLLDINKLKCWFFPLKFPKNSPQKLSLNDSFSFYLGLIEVKNKVDFIDSNCIRFILSGGIDGYQEWTWGDGWIQSRLEGISVLPLNLGQTFNLLRLKSSIKPNII
;
A
#
# COMPACT_ATOMS: atom_id res chain seq x y z
N MET A 1 -9.13 -19.27 8.02
CA MET A 1 -7.94 -18.81 7.30
C MET A 1 -7.64 -19.79 6.19
N LEU A 2 -7.71 -19.38 4.93
CA LEU A 2 -7.39 -20.21 3.77
C LEU A 2 -6.07 -19.75 3.15
N GLY A 3 -5.22 -20.70 2.77
CA GLY A 3 -3.94 -20.43 2.14
C GLY A 3 -2.75 -20.73 3.03
N LYS A 4 -1.59 -20.15 2.68
CA LYS A 4 -0.32 -20.37 3.38
C LYS A 4 0.16 -19.05 3.98
N PHE A 5 0.86 -19.14 5.11
CA PHE A 5 1.62 -18.02 5.62
C PHE A 5 2.71 -17.64 4.62
N GLN A 6 2.80 -16.36 4.31
CA GLN A 6 3.75 -15.80 3.37
C GLN A 6 4.29 -14.49 3.95
N LYS A 7 5.57 -14.23 3.69
CA LYS A 7 6.27 -12.99 4.03
C LYS A 7 6.98 -12.46 2.81
N SER A 8 6.89 -11.15 2.57
CA SER A 8 7.61 -10.47 1.50
C SER A 8 8.03 -9.07 1.93
N GLU A 9 9.29 -8.72 1.68
CA GLU A 9 9.88 -7.45 2.02
C GLU A 9 10.67 -6.96 0.81
N LEU A 10 10.17 -5.91 0.17
CA LEU A 10 10.69 -5.41 -1.09
C LEU A 10 10.95 -3.92 -0.96
N ARG A 11 12.19 -3.51 -1.28
CA ARG A 11 12.63 -2.13 -1.30
C ARG A 11 13.06 -1.74 -2.71
N ILE A 12 12.71 -0.52 -3.10
CA ILE A 12 13.14 0.06 -4.37
C ILE A 12 13.68 1.48 -4.15
N GLU A 13 14.61 1.87 -5.01
CA GLU A 13 15.03 3.25 -5.15
C GLU A 13 14.09 4.00 -6.09
N VAL A 14 13.63 5.17 -5.64
CA VAL A 14 12.80 6.10 -6.37
C VAL A 14 13.26 7.51 -6.03
N LYS A 15 13.65 8.29 -7.03
CA LYS A 15 14.06 9.70 -6.86
C LYS A 15 12.86 10.56 -6.47
N ALA A 16 12.57 10.62 -5.17
CA ALA A 16 11.48 11.37 -4.58
C ALA A 16 11.81 11.77 -3.14
N THR A 17 11.18 12.84 -2.67
CA THR A 17 11.29 13.31 -1.28
C THR A 17 10.38 12.47 -0.37
N GLU A 18 10.65 12.48 0.94
CA GLU A 18 9.77 11.84 1.93
C GLU A 18 8.34 12.39 1.90
N THR A 19 8.19 13.71 1.69
CA THR A 19 6.88 14.35 1.51
C THR A 19 6.13 13.83 0.30
N THR A 20 6.84 13.52 -0.79
CA THR A 20 6.25 12.92 -1.99
C THR A 20 5.78 11.51 -1.71
N PHE A 21 6.59 10.66 -1.08
CA PHE A 21 6.17 9.30 -0.70
C PHE A 21 4.95 9.33 0.23
N ARG A 22 5.00 10.17 1.27
CA ARG A 22 3.91 10.38 2.21
C ARG A 22 2.61 10.72 1.49
N ASP A 23 2.67 11.68 0.56
CA ASP A 23 1.52 12.09 -0.23
C ASP A 23 0.98 10.96 -1.11
N TYR A 24 1.84 10.21 -1.80
CA TYR A 24 1.40 9.10 -2.67
C TYR A 24 0.78 7.92 -1.90
N LEU A 25 1.07 7.80 -0.61
CA LEU A 25 0.51 6.78 0.28
C LEU A 25 -0.72 7.25 1.06
N LEU A 26 -0.78 8.54 1.45
CA LEU A 26 -1.85 9.08 2.29
C LEU A 26 -2.94 9.83 1.52
N ASP A 27 -2.63 10.50 0.42
CA ASP A 27 -3.64 11.19 -0.40
C ASP A 27 -4.42 10.16 -1.21
N ILE A 28 -5.73 10.07 -0.95
CA ILE A 28 -6.59 9.06 -1.57
C ILE A 28 -6.67 9.22 -3.08
N ASN A 29 -6.55 10.45 -3.60
CA ASN A 29 -6.53 10.68 -5.05
C ASN A 29 -5.23 10.17 -5.67
N LYS A 30 -4.08 10.42 -5.03
CA LYS A 30 -2.79 9.89 -5.50
C LYS A 30 -2.72 8.38 -5.36
N LEU A 31 -3.20 7.82 -4.25
CA LEU A 31 -3.25 6.38 -4.00
C LEU A 31 -4.03 5.64 -5.10
N LYS A 32 -5.19 6.18 -5.50
CA LYS A 32 -6.02 5.64 -6.60
C LYS A 32 -5.32 5.63 -7.96
N CYS A 33 -4.28 6.44 -8.17
CA CYS A 33 -3.56 6.48 -9.45
C CYS A 33 -2.67 5.25 -9.69
N TRP A 34 -2.24 4.56 -8.63
CA TRP A 34 -1.26 3.46 -8.76
C TRP A 34 -1.69 2.18 -8.04
N PHE A 35 -2.38 2.32 -6.91
CA PHE A 35 -3.04 1.23 -6.25
C PHE A 35 -4.41 1.10 -6.95
N PHE A 36 -4.66 0.02 -7.69
CA PHE A 36 -5.90 -0.18 -8.43
C PHE A 36 -6.18 -1.69 -8.61
N PRO A 37 -7.43 -2.16 -8.40
CA PRO A 37 -8.66 -1.39 -8.16
C PRO A 37 -8.95 -1.16 -6.67
N LEU A 38 -9.09 0.10 -6.24
CA LEU A 38 -9.54 0.46 -4.88
C LEU A 38 -11.04 0.72 -4.85
N LYS A 39 -11.66 0.28 -3.77
CA LYS A 39 -12.98 0.70 -3.34
C LYS A 39 -12.89 1.43 -2.02
N PHE A 40 -13.54 2.58 -1.99
CA PHE A 40 -13.70 3.42 -0.83
C PHE A 40 -15.20 3.53 -0.52
N PRO A 41 -15.60 3.57 0.76
CA PRO A 41 -16.96 3.94 1.13
C PRO A 41 -17.38 5.28 0.48
N LYS A 42 -18.66 5.44 0.15
CA LYS A 42 -19.20 6.75 -0.26
C LYS A 42 -18.88 7.78 0.83
N ASN A 43 -18.39 8.96 0.44
CA ASN A 43 -17.92 10.05 1.32
C ASN A 43 -16.57 9.81 2.04
N SER A 44 -15.67 9.02 1.44
CA SER A 44 -14.33 8.86 2.01
C SER A 44 -13.55 10.18 2.07
N PRO A 45 -12.70 10.38 3.09
CA PRO A 45 -11.89 11.59 3.24
C PRO A 45 -10.93 11.79 2.06
N GLN A 46 -10.32 12.96 1.95
CA GLN A 46 -9.29 13.22 0.93
C GLN A 46 -7.94 12.60 1.29
N LYS A 47 -7.69 12.35 2.58
CA LYS A 47 -6.46 11.76 3.10
C LYS A 47 -6.77 10.64 4.07
N LEU A 48 -5.97 9.57 4.02
CA LEU A 48 -6.01 8.49 5.01
C LEU A 48 -5.59 9.01 6.38
N SER A 49 -6.38 8.62 7.37
CA SER A 49 -6.19 8.88 8.78
C SER A 49 -6.21 7.57 9.56
N LEU A 50 -5.76 7.61 10.82
CA LEU A 50 -5.79 6.44 11.70
C LEU A 50 -7.23 5.89 11.80
N ASN A 51 -7.37 4.56 11.79
CA ASN A 51 -8.62 3.81 11.77
C ASN A 51 -9.46 3.89 10.49
N ASP A 52 -9.05 4.66 9.47
CA ASP A 52 -9.73 4.64 8.17
C ASP A 52 -9.70 3.23 7.58
N SER A 53 -10.76 2.89 6.85
CA SER A 53 -10.91 1.58 6.22
C SER A 53 -11.23 1.71 4.74
N PHE A 54 -10.59 0.87 3.94
CA PHE A 54 -10.81 0.79 2.50
C PHE A 54 -10.58 -0.64 2.02
N SER A 55 -11.00 -0.98 0.81
CA SER A 55 -10.70 -2.28 0.21
C SER A 55 -10.10 -2.14 -1.17
N PHE A 56 -9.37 -3.16 -1.60
CA PHE A 56 -8.95 -3.29 -2.99
C PHE A 56 -9.17 -4.72 -3.47
N TYR A 57 -9.14 -4.90 -4.78
CA TYR A 57 -9.32 -6.21 -5.40
C TYR A 57 -8.01 -6.73 -5.98
N LEU A 58 -7.66 -7.97 -5.63
CA LEU A 58 -6.66 -8.75 -6.35
C LEU A 58 -7.40 -9.75 -7.24
N GLY A 59 -7.64 -9.37 -8.49
CA GLY A 59 -8.56 -10.11 -9.35
C GLY A 59 -9.99 -10.07 -8.77
N LEU A 60 -10.55 -11.22 -8.42
CA LEU A 60 -11.89 -11.35 -7.84
C LEU A 60 -11.90 -11.32 -6.31
N ILE A 61 -10.73 -11.28 -5.68
CA ILE A 61 -10.58 -11.40 -4.24
C ILE A 61 -10.52 -10.00 -3.62
N GLU A 62 -11.44 -9.70 -2.71
CA GLU A 62 -11.42 -8.45 -1.93
C GLU A 62 -10.43 -8.56 -0.76
N VAL A 63 -9.57 -7.56 -0.62
CA VAL A 63 -8.69 -7.35 0.54
C VAL A 63 -9.14 -6.08 1.24
N LYS A 64 -9.56 -6.20 2.49
CA LYS A 64 -9.95 -5.08 3.35
C LYS A 64 -8.73 -4.61 4.12
N ASN A 65 -8.61 -3.30 4.26
CA ASN A 65 -7.47 -2.61 4.87
C ASN A 65 -8.02 -1.69 5.95
N LYS A 66 -7.41 -1.73 7.12
CA LYS A 66 -7.63 -0.75 8.19
C LYS A 66 -6.31 -0.08 8.53
N VAL A 67 -6.27 1.25 8.55
CA VAL A 67 -5.11 2.01 8.98
C VAL A 67 -4.88 1.81 10.47
N ASP A 68 -3.73 1.23 10.82
CA ASP A 68 -3.34 0.85 12.17
C ASP A 68 -2.27 1.76 12.75
N PHE A 69 -1.41 2.30 11.88
CA PHE A 69 -0.32 3.18 12.29
C PHE A 69 0.01 4.18 11.18
N ILE A 70 0.26 5.44 11.55
CA ILE A 70 0.82 6.48 10.67
C ILE A 70 1.88 7.22 11.47
N ASP A 71 3.07 7.36 10.91
CA ASP A 71 4.14 8.23 11.38
C ASP A 71 4.62 9.12 10.22
N SER A 72 5.64 9.94 10.44
CA SER A 72 6.27 10.81 9.46
C SER A 72 6.70 10.08 8.18
N ASN A 73 7.29 8.88 8.33
CA ASN A 73 7.89 8.09 7.26
C ASN A 73 7.37 6.64 7.17
N CYS A 74 6.24 6.35 7.83
CA CYS A 74 5.70 5.01 7.92
C CYS A 74 4.16 5.02 7.90
N ILE A 75 3.56 4.02 7.24
CA ILE A 75 2.15 3.67 7.40
C ILE A 75 1.98 2.16 7.48
N ARG A 76 1.08 1.69 8.35
CA ARG A 76 0.70 0.28 8.47
C ARG A 76 -0.80 0.08 8.28
N PHE A 77 -1.12 -0.97 7.55
CA PHE A 77 -2.47 -1.48 7.35
C PHE A 77 -2.60 -2.87 7.97
N ILE A 78 -3.69 -3.11 8.70
CA ILE A 78 -4.15 -4.45 9.03
C ILE A 78 -5.05 -4.93 7.89
N LEU A 79 -4.76 -6.13 7.39
CA LEU A 79 -5.42 -6.75 6.26
C LEU A 79 -6.39 -7.84 6.73
N SER A 80 -7.56 -7.91 6.08
CA SER A 80 -8.48 -9.03 6.25
C SER A 80 -9.18 -9.42 4.95
N GLY A 81 -9.73 -10.64 4.90
CA GLY A 81 -10.44 -11.17 3.74
C GLY A 81 -9.53 -12.00 2.84
N GLY A 82 -9.14 -11.47 1.69
CA GLY A 82 -8.22 -12.15 0.76
C GLY A 82 -6.79 -12.34 1.27
N ILE A 83 -6.39 -11.51 2.22
CA ILE A 83 -5.13 -11.60 2.96
C ILE A 83 -5.48 -11.32 4.42
N ASP A 84 -5.20 -12.25 5.32
CA ASP A 84 -5.27 -12.01 6.77
C ASP A 84 -3.84 -11.76 7.26
N GLY A 85 -3.52 -10.52 7.64
CA GLY A 85 -2.16 -10.12 7.98
C GLY A 85 -1.98 -8.61 8.11
N TYR A 86 -0.80 -8.10 7.75
CA TYR A 86 -0.53 -6.67 7.70
C TYR A 86 0.34 -6.29 6.51
N GLN A 87 0.23 -5.04 6.09
CA GLN A 87 1.13 -4.40 5.15
C GLN A 87 1.69 -3.13 5.78
N GLU A 88 3.00 -2.98 5.72
CA GLU A 88 3.71 -1.79 6.18
C GLU A 88 4.45 -1.16 5.00
N TRP A 89 4.38 0.16 4.93
CA TRP A 89 5.14 0.96 4.00
C TRP A 89 6.04 1.89 4.80
N THR A 90 7.33 1.81 4.55
CA THR A 90 8.34 2.72 5.12
C THR A 90 9.08 3.40 3.99
N TRP A 91 9.44 4.65 4.18
CA TRP A 91 10.18 5.41 3.18
C TRP A 91 11.23 6.31 3.84
N GLY A 92 12.13 6.81 3.00
CA GLY A 92 13.18 7.74 3.38
C GLY A 92 13.85 8.28 2.12
N ASP A 93 14.90 9.08 2.29
CA ASP A 93 15.65 9.73 1.21
C ASP A 93 15.90 8.84 -0.02
N GLY A 94 15.08 8.99 -1.05
CA GLY A 94 15.22 8.29 -2.33
C GLY A 94 14.83 6.81 -2.35
N TRP A 95 14.18 6.28 -1.30
CA TRP A 95 13.75 4.88 -1.26
C TRP A 95 12.39 4.69 -0.59
N ILE A 96 11.73 3.60 -0.98
CA ILE A 96 10.50 3.13 -0.34
C ILE A 96 10.51 1.61 -0.25
N GLN A 97 9.98 1.09 0.86
CA GLN A 97 9.88 -0.32 1.16
C GLN A 97 8.43 -0.69 1.44
N SER A 98 8.01 -1.83 0.90
CA SER A 98 6.79 -2.51 1.30
C SER A 98 7.18 -3.78 2.05
N ARG A 99 6.58 -4.00 3.22
CA ARG A 99 6.60 -5.26 3.97
C ARG A 99 5.19 -5.81 4.05
N LEU A 100 5.01 -7.06 3.68
CA LEU A 100 3.71 -7.72 3.61
C LEU A 100 3.83 -9.11 4.23
N GLU A 101 3.09 -9.36 5.30
CA GLU A 101 3.06 -10.63 6.02
C GLU A 101 1.61 -11.03 6.25
N GLY A 102 1.26 -12.27 5.91
CA GLY A 102 -0.09 -12.74 6.11
C GLY A 102 -0.36 -14.13 5.55
N ILE A 103 -1.56 -14.64 5.83
CA ILE A 103 -2.08 -15.86 5.23
C ILE A 103 -2.86 -15.47 3.96
N SER A 104 -2.45 -16.05 2.83
CA SER A 104 -3.15 -15.86 1.56
C SER A 104 -3.04 -17.09 0.68
N VAL A 105 -4.04 -17.26 -0.19
CA VAL A 105 -4.03 -18.21 -1.31
C VAL A 105 -3.31 -17.66 -2.53
N LEU A 106 -3.10 -16.35 -2.60
CA LEU A 106 -2.37 -15.67 -3.68
C LEU A 106 -0.90 -15.51 -3.31
N PRO A 107 0.03 -15.55 -4.29
CA PRO A 107 1.43 -15.21 -4.06
C PRO A 107 1.58 -13.73 -3.66
N LEU A 108 1.91 -13.46 -2.39
CA LEU A 108 2.00 -12.09 -1.86
C LEU A 108 3.12 -11.29 -2.53
N ASN A 109 4.26 -11.94 -2.78
CA ASN A 109 5.43 -11.31 -3.41
C ASN A 109 5.13 -10.75 -4.81
N LEU A 110 4.28 -11.44 -5.59
CA LEU A 110 3.92 -11.02 -6.93
C LEU A 110 3.05 -9.75 -6.89
N GLY A 111 2.00 -9.76 -6.08
CA GLY A 111 1.13 -8.59 -5.89
C GLY A 111 1.91 -7.38 -5.35
N GLN A 112 2.81 -7.62 -4.39
CA GLN A 112 3.66 -6.58 -3.83
C GLN A 112 4.62 -5.99 -4.87
N THR A 113 5.25 -6.84 -5.70
CA THR A 113 6.15 -6.40 -6.78
C THR A 113 5.41 -5.51 -7.78
N PHE A 114 4.22 -5.91 -8.23
CA PHE A 114 3.42 -5.10 -9.15
C PHE A 114 3.03 -3.75 -8.55
N ASN A 115 2.62 -3.72 -7.27
CA ASN A 115 2.27 -2.48 -6.58
C ASN A 115 3.47 -1.52 -6.48
N LEU A 116 4.66 -2.02 -6.16
CA LEU A 116 5.88 -1.21 -6.10
C LEU A 116 6.27 -0.63 -7.47
N LEU A 117 6.16 -1.43 -8.54
CA LEU A 117 6.45 -0.96 -9.89
C LEU A 117 5.45 0.13 -10.34
N ARG A 118 4.16 -0.04 -10.03
CA ARG A 118 3.13 0.98 -10.31
C ARG A 118 3.38 2.27 -9.55
N LEU A 119 3.69 2.16 -8.25
CA LEU A 119 4.06 3.31 -7.43
C LEU A 119 5.22 4.07 -8.06
N LYS A 120 6.32 3.37 -8.38
CA LYS A 120 7.51 3.96 -9.02
C LYS A 120 7.16 4.70 -10.31
N SER A 121 6.35 4.09 -11.18
CA SER A 121 5.92 4.71 -12.43
C SER A 121 4.97 5.90 -12.24
N SER A 122 4.20 5.92 -11.15
CA SER A 122 3.25 6.99 -10.87
C SER A 122 3.89 8.24 -10.24
N ILE A 123 5.01 8.06 -9.54
CA ILE A 123 5.80 9.14 -8.97
C ILE A 123 6.46 9.87 -10.13
N LYS A 124 5.96 11.08 -10.43
CA LYS A 124 6.60 11.93 -11.43
C LYS A 124 7.96 12.35 -10.88
N PRO A 125 9.05 12.20 -11.66
CA PRO A 125 10.32 12.78 -11.26
C PRO A 125 10.13 14.30 -11.16
N ASN A 126 10.42 14.87 -9.99
CA ASN A 126 10.62 16.32 -9.91
C ASN A 126 11.86 16.62 -10.75
N ILE A 127 11.63 17.19 -11.94
CA ILE A 127 12.70 17.83 -12.70
C ILE A 127 13.03 19.07 -11.88
N ILE A 128 14.14 19.00 -11.13
CA ILE A 128 14.77 20.15 -10.47
C ILE A 128 15.44 20.99 -11.56
#